data_AF-A0A7W0P6P8-F1
#
_entry.id   AF-A0A7W0P6P8-F1
#
_cell.length_a   1.000
_cell.length_b   1.000
_cell.length_c   1.000
_cell.angle_alpha   90.00
_cell.angle_beta   90.00
_cell.angle_gamma   90.00
#
_symmetry.space_group_name_H-M   'P 1'
#
loop_
_entity.id
_entity.type
_entity.pdbx_description
1 polymer ?
#
loop_
_entity_poly.entity_id
_entity_poly.type
_entity_poly.pdbx_seq_one_letter_code
_entity_poly.pdbx_strand_id
1 'polypeptide(L)'
;PPPPPPPPPPAGERVTKLAASVGPGFSISLEKGARAAKTTKSGTYAITVRDRSAMHNFHLVGPGVNKRTAVGFVGTVSWKLRLEKGIYRFLCDPHARSMKGSFRVL
;
A
#
# COMPACT_ATOMS: atom_id res chain seq x y z
N PRO A 1 6.81 16.53 38.19
CA PRO A 1 7.23 17.12 36.89
C PRO A 1 6.59 16.32 35.75
N PRO A 2 6.12 16.95 34.67
CA PRO A 2 5.64 16.20 33.50
C PRO A 2 6.80 15.40 32.87
N PRO A 3 6.53 14.24 32.25
CA PRO A 3 7.55 13.50 31.53
C PRO A 3 8.13 14.35 30.40
N PRO A 4 9.44 14.21 30.09
CA PRO A 4 10.02 14.91 28.96
C PRO A 4 9.28 14.53 27.67
N PRO A 5 9.13 15.47 26.72
CA PRO A 5 8.53 15.17 25.43
C PRO A 5 9.34 14.08 24.72
N PRO A 6 8.68 13.21 23.91
CA PRO A 6 9.39 12.20 23.15
C PRO A 6 10.41 12.85 22.21
N PRO A 7 11.57 12.19 21.95
CA PRO A 7 12.58 12.73 21.04
C PRO A 7 11.98 12.96 19.64
N PRO A 8 12.40 14.01 18.93
CA PRO A 8 11.95 14.23 17.56
C PRO A 8 12.31 13.00 16.69
N PRO A 9 11.44 12.60 15.75
CA PRO A 9 11.73 11.48 14.86
C PRO A 9 13.05 11.72 14.11
N PRO A 10 13.87 10.67 13.87
CA PRO A 10 15.17 10.83 13.21
C PRO A 10 15.01 11.59 11.89
N ALA A 11 15.80 12.64 11.70
CA ALA A 11 15.89 13.32 10.42
C ALA A 11 16.49 12.35 9.38
N GLY A 12 15.74 12.07 8.30
CA GLY A 12 16.37 11.67 7.04
C GLY A 12 15.92 10.38 6.35
N GLU A 13 15.02 9.55 6.90
CA GLU A 13 14.49 8.46 6.09
C GLU A 13 13.38 8.99 5.17
N ARG A 14 13.71 9.14 3.88
CA ARG A 14 12.81 9.67 2.86
C ARG A 14 11.71 8.64 2.59
N VAL A 15 10.68 8.61 3.44
CA VAL A 15 9.53 7.70 3.31
C VAL A 15 8.76 8.09 2.06
N THR A 16 8.79 7.21 1.06
CA THR A 16 8.05 7.44 -0.18
C THR A 16 6.59 7.05 0.02
N LYS A 17 5.66 7.91 -0.42
CA LYS A 17 4.23 7.64 -0.31
C LYS A 17 3.71 6.90 -1.54
N LEU A 18 2.89 5.88 -1.31
CA LEU A 18 2.08 5.21 -2.32
C LEU A 18 0.62 5.28 -1.90
N ALA A 19 -0.26 5.53 -2.86
CA ALA A 19 -1.70 5.56 -2.66
C ALA A 19 -2.32 4.36 -3.39
N ALA A 20 -2.98 3.48 -2.65
CA ALA A 20 -3.77 2.40 -3.19
C ALA A 20 -5.26 2.74 -3.06
N SER A 21 -6.03 2.40 -4.07
CA SER A 21 -7.49 2.51 -4.03
C SER A 21 -8.12 1.21 -4.50
N VAL A 22 -9.21 0.81 -3.85
CA VAL A 22 -10.04 -0.32 -4.28
C VAL A 22 -11.53 0.03 -4.14
N GLY A 23 -12.36 -0.42 -5.07
CA GLY A 23 -13.79 -0.08 -5.08
C GLY A 23 -14.09 1.35 -5.54
N PRO A 24 -15.36 1.81 -5.50
CA PRO A 24 -16.54 1.01 -5.12
C PRO A 24 -16.98 0.02 -6.20
N GLY A 25 -16.65 0.25 -7.48
CA GLY A 25 -16.80 -0.74 -8.55
C GLY A 25 -15.58 -1.67 -8.66
N PHE A 26 -15.47 -2.43 -9.76
CA PHE A 26 -14.36 -3.33 -10.03
C PHE A 26 -13.07 -2.58 -10.44
N SER A 27 -12.59 -1.70 -9.56
CA SER A 27 -11.41 -0.87 -9.76
C SER A 27 -10.40 -1.11 -8.65
N ILE A 28 -9.13 -1.23 -9.03
CA ILE A 28 -7.99 -1.32 -8.13
C ILE A 28 -6.81 -0.58 -8.74
N SER A 29 -6.11 0.23 -7.94
CA SER A 29 -4.95 0.99 -8.41
C SER A 29 -3.90 1.14 -7.32
N LEU A 30 -2.67 1.40 -7.75
CA LEU A 30 -1.57 1.82 -6.90
C LEU A 30 -0.83 2.96 -7.61
N GLU A 31 -0.67 4.08 -6.92
CA GLU A 31 -0.15 5.33 -7.44
C GLU A 31 1.01 5.83 -6.59
N LYS A 32 1.94 6.53 -7.25
CA LYS A 32 3.05 7.25 -6.63
C LYS A 32 2.92 8.72 -7.02
N GLY A 33 2.40 9.53 -6.11
CA GLY A 33 1.94 10.89 -6.45
C GLY A 33 0.74 10.81 -7.40
N ALA A 34 0.76 11.59 -8.49
CA ALA A 34 -0.34 11.64 -9.47
C ALA A 34 -0.23 10.59 -10.60
N ARG A 35 0.66 9.60 -10.49
CA ARG A 35 0.93 8.62 -11.55
C ARG A 35 0.83 7.20 -11.03
N ALA A 36 0.40 6.28 -11.89
CA ALA A 36 0.44 4.85 -11.60
C ALA A 36 1.86 4.40 -11.23
N ALA A 37 1.98 3.68 -10.11
CA ALA A 37 3.23 3.12 -9.64
C ALA A 37 3.59 1.89 -10.49
N LYS A 38 4.32 2.08 -11.58
CA LYS A 38 4.83 0.95 -12.41
C LYS A 38 6.18 0.45 -11.90
N THR A 39 7.04 1.38 -11.50
CA THR A 39 8.40 1.09 -11.04
C THR A 39 8.76 2.03 -9.89
N THR A 40 9.45 1.51 -8.87
CA THR A 40 9.99 2.32 -7.77
C THR A 40 11.31 1.75 -7.26
N LYS A 41 12.05 2.49 -6.43
CA LYS A 41 13.32 2.02 -5.82
C LYS A 41 13.04 1.18 -4.58
N SER A 42 13.94 0.29 -4.19
CA SER A 42 13.88 -0.30 -2.84
C SER A 42 13.95 0.77 -1.73
N GLY A 43 13.34 0.49 -0.57
CA GLY A 43 13.33 1.40 0.57
C GLY A 43 12.04 1.36 1.39
N THR A 44 11.89 2.30 2.30
CA THR A 44 10.71 2.40 3.19
C THR A 44 9.60 3.24 2.55
N TYR A 45 8.39 2.68 2.57
CA TYR A 45 7.19 3.24 1.97
C TYR A 45 6.08 3.41 3.01
N ALA A 46 5.34 4.51 2.89
CA ALA A 46 4.03 4.68 3.49
C ALA A 46 2.98 4.40 2.41
N ILE A 47 2.25 3.29 2.54
CA ILE A 47 1.20 2.89 1.60
C ILE A 47 -0.15 3.18 2.25
N THR A 48 -0.86 4.18 1.73
CA THR A 48 -2.23 4.48 2.14
C THR A 48 -3.19 3.71 1.26
N VAL A 49 -4.01 2.83 1.83
CA VAL A 49 -5.03 2.06 1.13
C VAL A 49 -6.39 2.65 1.44
N ARG A 50 -7.10 3.11 0.41
CA ARG A 50 -8.48 3.57 0.49
C ARG A 50 -9.41 2.48 -0.04
N ASP A 51 -10.06 1.77 0.87
CA ASP A 51 -11.05 0.75 0.57
C ASP A 51 -12.46 1.36 0.57
N ARG A 52 -13.13 1.30 -0.58
CA ARG A 52 -14.43 1.94 -0.80
C ARG A 52 -15.58 0.94 -0.86
N SER A 53 -15.34 -0.35 -0.62
CA SER A 53 -16.38 -1.38 -0.76
C SER A 53 -16.17 -2.56 0.18
N ALA A 54 -17.24 -2.93 0.90
CA ALA A 54 -17.26 -4.12 1.74
C ALA A 54 -17.13 -5.44 0.94
N MET A 55 -17.30 -5.41 -0.39
CA MET A 55 -17.15 -6.58 -1.27
C MET A 55 -15.72 -6.75 -1.82
N HIS A 56 -14.80 -5.87 -1.44
CA HIS A 56 -13.45 -5.85 -1.98
C HIS A 56 -12.40 -5.89 -0.86
N ASN A 57 -11.16 -6.15 -1.27
CA ASN A 57 -10.00 -5.89 -0.45
C ASN A 57 -8.82 -5.47 -1.34
N PHE A 58 -7.80 -4.88 -0.73
CA PHE A 58 -6.51 -4.66 -1.35
C PHE A 58 -5.50 -5.61 -0.73
N HIS A 59 -5.00 -6.57 -1.51
CA HIS A 59 -4.01 -7.55 -1.09
C HIS A 59 -2.70 -7.30 -1.85
N LEU A 60 -1.65 -6.90 -1.13
CA LEU A 60 -0.31 -6.69 -1.64
C LEU A 60 0.58 -7.90 -1.31
N VAL A 61 1.18 -8.48 -2.35
CA VAL A 61 2.05 -9.65 -2.26
C VAL A 61 3.36 -9.40 -3.00
N GLY A 62 4.50 -9.75 -2.40
CA GLY A 62 5.82 -9.68 -3.00
C GLY A 62 6.91 -10.10 -2.00
N PRO A 63 8.19 -9.91 -2.33
CA PRO A 63 9.30 -10.19 -1.41
C PRO A 63 9.07 -9.57 -0.03
N GLY A 64 9.02 -10.41 1.02
CA GLY A 64 8.82 -9.98 2.40
C GLY A 64 7.47 -9.32 2.72
N VAL A 65 6.52 -9.29 1.77
CA VAL A 65 5.22 -8.61 1.94
C VAL A 65 4.07 -9.54 1.59
N ASN A 66 3.19 -9.72 2.56
CA ASN A 66 1.85 -10.28 2.41
C ASN A 66 0.93 -9.49 3.35
N LYS A 67 0.28 -8.46 2.81
CA LYS A 67 -0.57 -7.53 3.58
C LYS A 67 -1.87 -7.30 2.84
N ARG A 68 -2.98 -7.32 3.56
CA ARG A 68 -4.29 -7.07 2.98
C ARG A 68 -5.22 -6.30 3.89
N THR A 69 -6.18 -5.58 3.30
CA THR A 69 -7.43 -5.24 4.01
C THR A 69 -8.32 -6.48 4.10
N ALA A 70 -9.26 -6.50 5.06
CA ALA A 70 -10.25 -7.56 5.15
C ALA A 70 -11.37 -7.31 4.14
N VAL A 71 -11.94 -8.36 3.57
CA VAL A 71 -13.25 -8.23 2.90
C VAL A 71 -14.27 -7.84 3.97
N GLY A 72 -15.11 -6.85 3.68
CA GLY A 72 -16.01 -6.22 4.66
C GLY A 72 -15.45 -4.93 5.28
N PHE A 73 -14.15 -4.65 5.13
CA PHE A 73 -13.56 -3.39 5.57
C PHE A 73 -13.92 -2.27 4.60
N VAL A 74 -14.35 -1.13 5.14
CA VAL A 74 -14.53 0.11 4.38
C VAL A 74 -13.84 1.23 5.15
N GLY A 75 -12.94 1.95 4.49
CA GLY A 75 -12.19 3.03 5.11
C GLY A 75 -10.78 3.15 4.58
N THR A 76 -9.94 3.86 5.33
CA THR A 76 -8.56 4.13 4.95
C THR A 76 -7.60 3.53 5.98
N VAL A 77 -6.60 2.78 5.53
CA VAL A 77 -5.49 2.30 6.37
C VAL A 77 -4.16 2.77 5.81
N SER A 78 -3.16 2.95 6.67
CA SER A 78 -1.79 3.26 6.25
C SER A 78 -0.83 2.21 6.75
N TRP A 79 -0.03 1.66 5.84
CA TRP A 79 1.02 0.68 6.14
C TRP A 79 2.38 1.33 5.97
N LYS A 80 3.28 1.13 6.94
CA LYS A 80 4.70 1.43 6.77
C LYS A 80 5.43 0.13 6.46
N LEU A 81 5.91 -0.02 5.22
CA LEU A 81 6.53 -1.25 4.71
C LEU A 81 7.90 -0.95 4.11
N ARG A 82 8.86 -1.84 4.34
CA ARG A 82 10.13 -1.83 3.60
C ARG A 82 9.96 -2.71 2.38
N LEU A 83 10.10 -2.13 1.19
CA LEU A 83 10.02 -2.85 -0.08
C LEU A 83 11.41 -3.16 -0.58
N GLU A 84 11.68 -4.44 -0.75
CA GLU A 84 12.91 -4.98 -1.34
C GLU A 84 12.77 -5.12 -2.85
N LYS A 85 13.91 -5.25 -3.54
CA LYS A 85 13.95 -5.46 -4.99
C LYS A 85 13.12 -6.69 -5.39
N GLY A 86 12.28 -6.55 -6.41
CA GLY A 86 11.45 -7.63 -6.92
C GLY A 86 10.13 -7.17 -7.52
N ILE A 87 9.27 -8.13 -7.84
CA ILE A 87 7.94 -7.89 -8.40
C ILE A 87 6.91 -8.00 -7.29
N TYR A 88 6.07 -6.97 -7.16
CA TYR A 88 4.94 -6.94 -6.26
C TYR A 88 3.67 -6.97 -7.07
N ARG A 89 2.69 -7.72 -6.60
CA ARG A 89 1.35 -7.81 -7.15
C ARG A 89 0.38 -7.25 -6.13
N PHE A 90 -0.62 -6.53 -6.62
CA PHE A 90 -1.77 -6.15 -5.82
C PHE A 90 -3.03 -6.66 -6.48
N LEU A 91 -3.98 -7.14 -5.70
CA LEU A 91 -5.23 -7.71 -6.19
C LEU A 91 -6.35 -7.59 -5.16
N CYS A 92 -7.57 -7.78 -5.62
CA CYS A 92 -8.71 -8.09 -4.76
C CYS A 92 -8.90 -9.61 -4.76
N ASP A 93 -8.84 -10.26 -3.61
CA ASP A 93 -8.92 -11.72 -3.50
C ASP A 93 -10.22 -12.29 -4.08
N PRO A 94 -11.42 -11.75 -3.74
CA PRO A 94 -12.68 -12.16 -4.38
C PRO A 94 -12.73 -12.00 -5.90
N HIS A 95 -11.94 -11.08 -6.46
CA HIS A 95 -12.01 -10.68 -7.87
C HIS A 95 -10.64 -10.76 -8.56
N ALA A 96 -9.80 -11.70 -8.15
CA ALA A 96 -8.39 -11.79 -8.57
C ALA A 96 -8.19 -11.94 -10.09
N ARG A 97 -9.23 -12.37 -10.82
CA ARG A 97 -9.19 -12.50 -12.28
C ARG A 97 -9.18 -11.14 -13.00
N SER A 98 -9.92 -10.16 -12.49
CA SER A 98 -10.14 -8.85 -13.15
C SER A 98 -9.53 -7.68 -12.37
N MET A 99 -9.53 -7.73 -11.04
CA MET A 99 -9.01 -6.66 -10.17
C MET A 99 -7.60 -7.01 -9.70
N LYS A 100 -6.61 -6.68 -10.52
CA LYS A 100 -5.20 -6.90 -10.22
C LYS A 100 -4.29 -5.88 -10.91
N GLY A 101 -3.09 -5.73 -10.38
CA GLY A 101 -1.99 -5.02 -11.01
C GLY A 101 -0.65 -5.44 -10.40
N SER A 102 0.43 -4.85 -10.90
CA SER A 102 1.77 -5.15 -10.41
C SER A 102 2.69 -3.97 -10.61
N PHE A 103 3.74 -3.90 -9.79
CA PHE A 103 4.82 -2.95 -9.95
C PHE A 103 6.16 -3.60 -9.64
N ARG A 104 7.23 -3.05 -10.21
CA ARG A 104 8.60 -3.51 -9.99
C ARG A 104 9.32 -2.60 -9.01
N VAL A 105 9.98 -3.20 -8.04
CA VAL A 105 10.95 -2.54 -7.17
C VAL A 105 12.34 -2.85 -7.69
N LEU A 106 13.11 -1.79 -7.97
CA LEU A 106 14.48 -1.85 -8.47
C LEU A 106 15.52 -1.89 -7.35
#